data_AF-A0A6F8PRN5-F1
#
_entry.id   AF-A0A6F8PRN5-F1
#
_cell.length_a   1.000
_cell.length_b   1.000
_cell.length_c   1.000
_cell.angle_alpha   90.00
_cell.angle_beta   90.00
_cell.angle_gamma   90.00
#
_symmetry.space_group_name_H-M   'P 1'
#
loop_
_entity.id
_entity.type
_entity.pdbx_description
1 polymer ?
#
loop_
_entity_poly.entity_id
_entity_poly.type
_entity_poly.pdbx_seq_one_letter_code
_entity_poly.pdbx_strand_id
1 'polypeptide(L)'
;MMLHDDGNYEFSLRDALPGNSRDLVMHLFTTVSLDRMLTLWQSHEPDKFLLEKYRVHAEEWPLALQAAIIAKLSYLKVDEHYSIHEMVYLMKTACTVLGKPLTENHLNEVISVQHSQTPKLSFWLLKLAQLVQIKHK
;
A
#
# COMPACT_ATOMS: atom_id res chain seq x y z
N MET A 1 22.57 22.09 -2.25
CA MET A 1 21.91 20.92 -1.63
C MET A 1 20.71 20.60 -2.50
N MET A 2 20.91 19.78 -3.53
CA MET A 2 19.83 19.41 -4.46
C MET A 2 18.93 18.41 -3.73
N LEU A 3 17.68 18.81 -3.51
CA LEU A 3 16.59 17.85 -3.30
C LEU A 3 16.46 17.13 -4.64
N HIS A 4 17.01 15.92 -4.74
CA HIS A 4 16.60 15.02 -5.80
C HIS A 4 15.10 14.78 -5.59
N ASP A 5 14.31 15.25 -6.55
CA ASP A 5 12.94 14.83 -6.74
C ASP A 5 13.02 13.33 -7.11
N ASP A 6 13.17 12.48 -6.09
CA ASP A 6 13.27 11.03 -6.24
C ASP A 6 11.92 10.52 -6.75
N GLY A 7 11.83 10.49 -8.07
CA GLY A 7 10.61 10.29 -8.85
C GLY A 7 9.73 9.17 -8.30
N ASN A 8 8.69 9.56 -7.58
CA ASN A 8 7.41 8.87 -7.38
C ASN A 8 7.38 7.33 -7.41
N TYR A 9 8.38 6.65 -6.85
CA TYR A 9 8.59 5.19 -6.97
C TYR A 9 7.43 4.30 -6.49
N GLU A 10 6.56 4.80 -5.61
CA GLU A 10 5.35 4.05 -5.18
C GLU A 10 4.31 3.88 -6.27
N PHE A 11 4.43 4.68 -7.32
CA PHE A 11 3.65 4.48 -8.52
C PHE A 11 4.29 3.46 -9.47
N SER A 12 5.38 2.77 -9.13
CA SER A 12 5.88 1.65 -9.95
C SER A 12 4.78 0.60 -10.21
N LEU A 13 4.00 0.28 -9.18
CA LEU A 13 2.84 -0.61 -9.27
C LEU A 13 1.74 -0.02 -10.17
N ARG A 14 1.51 1.30 -10.09
CA ARG A 14 0.58 2.00 -10.98
C ARG A 14 1.10 2.02 -12.43
N ASP A 15 2.37 2.30 -12.62
CA ASP A 15 2.99 2.52 -13.92
C ASP A 15 3.14 1.20 -14.68
N ALA A 16 3.13 0.06 -13.97
CA ALA A 16 2.99 -1.27 -14.55
C ALA A 16 1.58 -1.55 -15.12
N LEU A 17 0.56 -0.77 -14.76
CA LEU A 17 -0.82 -0.97 -15.21
C LEU A 17 -1.11 -0.23 -16.54
N PRO A 18 -2.09 -0.70 -17.34
CA PRO A 18 -2.64 0.04 -18.48
C PRO A 18 -3.21 1.41 -18.09
N GLY A 19 -3.27 2.35 -19.04
CA GLY A 19 -3.62 3.76 -18.80
C GLY A 19 -4.90 3.96 -17.98
N ASN A 20 -5.99 3.29 -18.37
CA ASN A 20 -7.28 3.36 -17.66
C ASN A 20 -7.18 2.89 -16.20
N SER A 21 -6.42 1.82 -15.97
CA SER A 21 -6.17 1.27 -14.64
C SER A 21 -5.32 2.20 -13.77
N ARG A 22 -4.43 3.01 -14.38
CA ARG A 22 -3.70 4.07 -13.66
C ARG A 22 -4.64 5.16 -13.16
N ASP A 23 -5.59 5.59 -13.98
CA ASP A 23 -6.57 6.60 -13.61
C ASP A 23 -7.49 6.11 -12.47
N LEU A 24 -7.88 4.84 -12.52
CA LEU A 24 -8.60 4.19 -11.42
C LEU A 24 -7.78 4.19 -10.13
N VAL A 25 -6.50 3.80 -10.18
CA VAL A 25 -5.59 3.84 -9.01
C VAL A 25 -5.52 5.25 -8.43
N MET A 26 -5.37 6.27 -9.27
CA MET A 26 -5.31 7.66 -8.82
C MET A 26 -6.62 8.10 -8.17
N HIS A 27 -7.76 7.71 -8.74
CA HIS A 27 -9.06 8.00 -8.15
C HIS A 27 -9.22 7.36 -6.77
N LEU A 28 -8.92 6.06 -6.67
CA LEU A 28 -8.92 5.33 -5.41
C LEU A 28 -8.04 6.06 -4.40
N PHE A 29 -6.76 6.26 -4.72
CA PHE A 29 -5.78 6.92 -3.85
C PHE A 29 -6.24 8.29 -3.36
N THR A 30 -6.84 9.11 -4.22
CA THR A 30 -7.21 10.50 -3.86
C THR A 30 -8.55 10.63 -3.17
N THR A 31 -9.54 9.79 -3.50
CA THR A 31 -10.93 10.02 -3.08
C THR A 31 -11.47 8.97 -2.11
N VAL A 32 -10.94 7.75 -2.12
CA VAL A 32 -11.44 6.65 -1.30
C VAL A 32 -10.64 6.57 0.00
N SER A 33 -11.29 6.43 1.15
CA SER A 33 -10.60 6.26 2.43
C SER A 33 -9.87 4.90 2.47
N LEU A 34 -8.79 4.81 3.25
CA LEU A 34 -8.07 3.54 3.41
C LEU A 34 -8.99 2.43 3.94
N ASP A 35 -9.80 2.74 4.95
CA ASP A 35 -10.80 1.82 5.50
C ASP A 35 -11.75 1.26 4.44
N ARG A 36 -12.27 2.13 3.56
CA ARG A 36 -13.14 1.71 2.45
C ARG A 36 -12.39 0.84 1.45
N MET A 37 -11.14 1.17 1.13
CA MET A 37 -10.33 0.32 0.24
C MET A 37 -10.07 -1.07 0.83
N LEU A 38 -9.78 -1.15 2.14
CA LEU A 38 -9.57 -2.42 2.82
C LEU A 38 -10.85 -3.27 2.86
N THR A 39 -12.00 -2.62 3.05
CA THR A 39 -13.31 -3.29 2.94
C THR A 39 -13.52 -3.86 1.54
N LEU A 40 -13.24 -3.06 0.49
CA LEU A 40 -13.33 -3.52 -0.90
C LEU A 40 -12.35 -4.67 -1.17
N TRP A 41 -11.13 -4.60 -0.63
CA TRP A 41 -10.11 -5.63 -0.79
C TRP A 41 -10.54 -6.96 -0.19
N GLN A 42 -11.12 -6.92 1.02
CA GLN A 42 -11.63 -8.11 1.71
C GLN A 42 -12.88 -8.71 1.05
N SER A 43 -13.70 -7.89 0.39
CA SER A 43 -14.89 -8.38 -0.31
C SER A 43 -14.55 -9.23 -1.53
N HIS A 44 -13.35 -9.07 -2.10
CA HIS A 44 -12.94 -9.68 -3.38
C HIS A 44 -13.86 -9.37 -4.57
N GLU A 45 -14.83 -8.47 -4.41
CA GLU A 45 -15.78 -8.08 -5.45
C GLU A 45 -15.35 -6.76 -6.09
N PRO A 46 -15.32 -6.68 -7.44
CA PRO A 46 -15.09 -5.42 -8.12
C PRO A 46 -16.24 -4.43 -7.96
N ASP A 47 -15.90 -3.17 -7.72
CA ASP A 47 -16.87 -2.08 -7.80
C ASP A 47 -17.23 -1.84 -9.28
N LYS A 48 -18.38 -2.39 -9.71
CA LYS A 48 -18.85 -2.33 -11.10
C LYS A 48 -19.00 -0.90 -11.60
N PHE A 49 -19.39 0.03 -10.74
CA PHE A 49 -19.54 1.44 -11.13
C PHE A 49 -18.18 2.07 -11.43
N LEU A 50 -17.17 1.80 -10.60
CA LEU A 50 -15.81 2.27 -10.86
C LEU A 50 -15.20 1.63 -12.11
N LEU A 51 -15.41 0.32 -12.32
CA LEU A 51 -14.93 -0.35 -13.53
C LEU A 51 -15.53 0.25 -14.80
N GLU A 52 -16.84 0.48 -14.83
CA GLU A 52 -17.52 1.09 -15.97
C GLU A 52 -17.05 2.53 -16.21
N LYS A 53 -16.99 3.33 -15.14
CA LYS A 53 -16.56 4.74 -15.21
C LYS A 53 -15.15 4.90 -15.76
N TYR A 54 -14.22 4.05 -15.33
CA TYR A 54 -12.81 4.12 -15.73
C TYR A 54 -12.49 3.22 -16.93
N ARG A 55 -13.45 2.45 -17.46
CA ARG A 55 -13.26 1.48 -18.56
C ARG A 55 -12.13 0.50 -18.27
N VAL A 56 -12.16 -0.08 -17.08
CA VAL A 56 -11.18 -1.05 -16.59
C VAL A 56 -11.81 -2.44 -16.59
N HIS A 57 -11.03 -3.44 -17.00
CA HIS A 57 -11.49 -4.83 -16.98
C HIS A 57 -11.55 -5.37 -15.56
N ALA A 58 -12.49 -6.27 -15.26
CA ALA A 58 -12.67 -6.79 -13.91
C ALA A 58 -11.43 -7.55 -13.40
N GLU A 59 -10.66 -8.14 -14.31
CA GLU A 59 -9.40 -8.83 -14.05
C GLU A 59 -8.30 -7.90 -13.52
N GLU A 60 -8.37 -6.60 -13.83
CA GLU A 60 -7.40 -5.59 -13.39
C GLU A 60 -7.75 -4.99 -12.02
N TRP A 61 -8.98 -5.21 -11.54
CA TRP A 61 -9.46 -4.67 -10.26
C TRP A 61 -8.54 -4.99 -9.08
N PRO A 62 -8.12 -6.26 -8.86
CA PRO A 62 -7.30 -6.59 -7.71
C PRO A 62 -5.97 -5.83 -7.75
N LEU A 63 -5.31 -5.76 -8.90
CA LEU A 63 -4.02 -5.07 -9.02
C LEU A 63 -4.16 -3.55 -8.84
N ALA A 64 -5.22 -2.95 -9.38
CA ALA A 64 -5.50 -1.54 -9.20
C ALA A 64 -5.79 -1.19 -7.72
N LEU A 65 -6.62 -2.00 -7.06
CA LEU A 65 -6.94 -1.79 -5.65
C LEU A 65 -5.72 -2.02 -4.74
N GLN A 66 -4.92 -3.05 -5.02
CA GLN A 66 -3.65 -3.32 -4.34
C GLN A 66 -2.70 -2.14 -4.46
N ALA A 67 -2.45 -1.65 -5.69
CA ALA A 67 -1.55 -0.53 -5.94
C ALA A 67 -2.02 0.74 -5.20
N ALA A 68 -3.33 1.01 -5.20
CA ALA A 68 -3.90 2.15 -4.49
C ALA A 68 -3.73 2.03 -2.96
N ILE A 69 -3.95 0.85 -2.38
CA ILE A 69 -3.77 0.62 -0.93
C ILE A 69 -2.32 0.78 -0.53
N ILE A 70 -1.39 0.17 -1.28
CA ILE A 70 0.04 0.26 -1.00
C ILE A 70 0.52 1.70 -1.06
N ALA A 71 0.14 2.44 -2.11
CA ALA A 71 0.43 3.87 -2.20
C ALA A 71 -0.20 4.64 -1.02
N LYS A 72 -1.45 4.36 -0.64
CA LYS A 72 -2.10 5.05 0.48
C LYS A 72 -1.35 4.83 1.79
N LEU A 73 -0.96 3.58 2.07
CA LEU A 73 -0.23 3.20 3.28
C LEU A 73 1.16 3.84 3.33
N SER A 74 1.93 3.78 2.23
CA SER A 74 3.30 4.30 2.20
C SER A 74 3.40 5.82 2.33
N TYR A 75 2.29 6.53 2.07
CA TYR A 75 2.17 7.97 2.29
C TYR A 75 1.56 8.35 3.65
N LEU A 76 1.06 7.40 4.44
CA LEU A 76 0.63 7.69 5.81
C LEU A 76 1.83 8.15 6.64
N LYS A 77 1.67 9.28 7.33
CA LYS A 77 2.66 9.73 8.30
C LYS A 77 2.75 8.71 9.43
N VAL A 78 3.93 8.16 9.64
CA VAL A 78 4.24 7.34 10.82
C VAL A 78 4.22 8.26 12.03
N ASP A 79 3.32 7.98 12.98
CA ASP A 79 3.12 8.79 14.19
C ASP A 79 3.56 8.01 15.44
N GLU A 80 4.30 8.68 16.33
CA GLU A 80 4.72 8.13 17.62
C GLU A 80 3.56 7.96 18.60
N HIS A 81 2.42 8.61 18.36
CA HIS A 81 1.21 8.47 19.17
C HIS A 81 0.44 7.18 18.87
N TYR A 82 0.75 6.48 17.77
CA TYR A 82 0.14 5.18 17.51
C TYR A 82 0.50 4.19 18.64
N SER A 83 -0.49 3.40 19.02
CA SER A 83 -0.28 2.24 19.88
C SER A 83 0.51 1.16 19.13
N ILE A 84 1.20 0.29 19.87
CA ILE A 84 1.88 -0.88 19.29
C ILE A 84 0.89 -1.72 18.47
N HIS A 85 -0.34 -1.88 18.96
CA HIS A 85 -1.38 -2.64 18.25
C HIS A 85 -1.72 -2.04 16.89
N GLU A 86 -1.89 -0.72 16.81
CA GLU A 86 -2.15 -0.02 15.53
C GLU A 86 -0.96 -0.15 14.57
N MET A 87 0.27 0.04 15.05
CA MET A 87 1.47 -0.10 14.22
C MET A 87 1.59 -1.53 13.66
N VAL A 88 1.36 -2.55 14.49
CA VAL A 88 1.40 -3.95 14.08
C VAL A 88 0.26 -4.26 13.10
N TYR A 89 -0.94 -3.73 13.33
CA TYR A 89 -2.07 -3.87 12.42
C TYR A 89 -1.76 -3.29 11.03
N LEU A 90 -1.19 -2.09 10.99
CA LEU A 90 -0.77 -1.42 9.76
C LEU A 90 0.30 -2.22 9.00
N MET A 91 1.32 -2.73 9.69
CA MET A 91 2.34 -3.60 9.09
C MET A 91 1.75 -4.89 8.54
N LYS A 92 0.91 -5.59 9.32
CA LYS A 92 0.22 -6.81 8.88
C LYS A 92 -0.65 -6.56 7.65
N THR A 93 -1.36 -5.45 7.63
CA THR A 93 -2.22 -5.05 6.51
C THR A 93 -1.40 -4.85 5.24
N ALA A 94 -0.34 -4.05 5.29
CA ALA A 94 0.57 -3.85 4.16
C ALA A 94 1.13 -5.17 3.62
N CYS A 95 1.63 -6.02 4.51
CA CYS A 95 2.23 -7.31 4.17
C CYS A 95 1.19 -8.27 3.56
N THR A 96 -0.04 -8.28 4.08
CA THR A 96 -1.14 -9.11 3.54
C THR A 96 -1.56 -8.64 2.15
N VAL A 97 -1.69 -7.33 1.95
CA VAL A 97 -2.03 -6.75 0.64
C VAL A 97 -0.95 -7.06 -0.40
N LEU A 98 0.32 -7.13 -0.01
CA LEU A 98 1.42 -7.59 -0.87
C LEU A 98 1.44 -9.10 -1.15
N GLY A 99 0.52 -9.89 -0.57
CA GLY A 99 0.55 -11.36 -0.66
C GLY A 99 1.70 -11.99 0.13
N LYS A 100 2.22 -11.29 1.15
CA LYS A 100 3.33 -11.75 2.02
C LYS A 100 2.96 -11.61 3.50
N PRO A 101 1.92 -12.32 3.98
CA PRO A 101 1.44 -12.13 5.35
C PRO A 101 2.54 -12.46 6.38
N LEU A 102 2.59 -11.69 7.47
CA LEU A 102 3.60 -11.84 8.53
C LEU A 102 3.44 -13.13 9.36
N THR A 103 2.36 -13.89 9.16
CA THR A 103 2.20 -15.24 9.70
C THR A 103 3.10 -16.26 8.99
N GLU A 104 3.51 -15.96 7.77
CA GLU A 104 4.25 -16.87 6.88
C GLU A 104 5.61 -16.29 6.45
N ASN A 105 5.84 -14.99 6.66
CA ASN A 105 7.03 -14.27 6.20
C ASN A 105 7.63 -13.45 7.34
N HIS A 106 8.95 -13.34 7.39
CA HIS A 106 9.59 -12.41 8.32
C HIS A 106 9.54 -10.97 7.77
N LEU A 107 9.24 -10.00 8.63
CA LEU A 107 9.14 -8.59 8.22
C LEU A 107 10.40 -8.09 7.50
N ASN A 108 11.59 -8.50 7.94
CA ASN A 108 12.86 -8.13 7.31
C ASN A 108 12.98 -8.67 5.88
N GLU A 109 12.44 -9.86 5.60
CA GLU A 109 12.43 -10.45 4.25
C GLU A 109 11.47 -9.68 3.35
N VAL A 110 10.27 -9.33 3.85
CA VAL A 110 9.31 -8.50 3.12
C VAL A 110 9.94 -7.16 2.75
N ILE A 111 10.56 -6.47 3.71
CA ILE A 111 11.22 -5.18 3.49
C ILE A 111 12.31 -5.30 2.43
N SER A 112 13.14 -6.35 2.50
CA SER A 112 14.26 -6.55 1.58
C SER A 112 13.79 -6.80 0.15
N VAL A 113 12.77 -7.65 -0.04
CA VAL A 113 12.18 -7.93 -1.35
C VAL A 113 11.51 -6.70 -1.93
N GLN A 114 10.81 -5.92 -1.09
CA GLN A 114 10.07 -4.76 -1.54
C GLN A 114 10.93 -3.52 -1.76
N HIS A 115 12.15 -3.46 -1.22
CA HIS A 115 12.98 -2.25 -1.30
C HIS A 115 13.25 -1.80 -2.74
N SER A 116 13.39 -2.74 -3.67
CA SER A 116 13.58 -2.44 -5.11
C SER A 116 12.29 -2.11 -5.86
N GLN A 117 11.13 -2.54 -5.35
CA GLN A 117 9.84 -2.42 -6.04
C GLN A 117 9.01 -1.24 -5.49
N THR A 118 8.96 -1.10 -4.17
CA THR A 118 8.18 -0.12 -3.41
C THR A 118 9.04 0.48 -2.28
N PRO A 119 10.04 1.32 -2.61
CA PRO A 119 11.01 1.79 -1.62
C PRO A 119 10.37 2.63 -0.51
N LYS A 120 9.34 3.45 -0.78
CA LYS A 120 8.71 4.25 0.30
C LYS A 120 7.94 3.33 1.25
N LEU A 121 7.28 2.29 0.74
CA LEU A 121 6.66 1.27 1.58
C LEU A 121 7.70 0.57 2.46
N SER A 122 8.83 0.14 1.90
CA SER A 122 9.91 -0.47 2.69
C SER A 122 10.43 0.46 3.78
N PHE A 123 10.63 1.75 3.46
CA PHE A 123 11.01 2.74 4.47
C PHE A 123 9.93 2.96 5.53
N TRP A 124 8.66 2.97 5.12
CA TRP A 124 7.53 3.12 6.02
C TRP A 124 7.40 1.94 6.98
N LEU A 125 7.54 0.70 6.49
CA LEU A 125 7.57 -0.51 7.30
C LEU A 125 8.75 -0.50 8.29
N LEU A 126 9.94 -0.09 7.84
CA LEU A 126 11.12 0.06 8.71
C LEU A 126 10.86 1.05 9.85
N LYS A 127 10.26 2.21 9.56
CA LYS A 127 9.94 3.22 10.58
C LYS A 127 8.94 2.70 11.61
N LEU A 128 7.88 2.01 11.17
CA LEU A 128 6.93 1.39 12.09
C LEU A 128 7.60 0.31 12.96
N ALA A 129 8.44 -0.54 12.36
CA ALA A 129 9.16 -1.57 13.10
C ALA A 129 10.08 -0.98 14.19
N GLN A 130 10.79 0.11 13.87
CA GLN A 130 11.64 0.83 14.83
C GLN A 130 10.82 1.40 15.99
N LEU A 131 9.68 2.04 15.71
CA LEU A 131 8.82 2.58 16.77
C LEU A 131 8.23 1.48 17.68
N VAL A 132 7.84 0.34 17.10
CA VAL A 132 7.39 -0.82 17.87
C VAL A 132 8.50 -1.32 18.78
N GLN A 133 9.74 -1.44 18.29
CA GLN A 133 10.89 -1.84 19.10
C GLN A 133 11.21 -0.85 20.23
N ILE A 134 11.08 0.45 19.98
CA ILE A 134 11.31 1.49 20.99
C ILE A 134 10.25 1.41 22.09
N LYS A 135 8.97 1.26 21.74
CA LYS A 135 7.86 1.20 22.71
C LYS A 135 7.80 -0.11 23.51
N HIS A 136 8.45 -1.17 23.03
CA HIS A 136 8.55 -2.45 23.73
C HIS A 136 9.69 -2.51 24.77
N LYS A 137 10.62 -1.56 24.74
CA LYS A 137 11.71 -1.43 25.71
C LYS A 137 11.27 -0.58 26.89
#